data_AF-X1PXS7-F1
#
_entry.id   AF-X1PXS7-F1
#
_cell.length_a   1.000
_cell.length_b   1.000
_cell.length_c   1.000
_cell.angle_alpha   90.00
_cell.angle_beta   90.00
_cell.angle_gamma   90.00
#
_symmetry.space_group_name_H-M   'P 1'
#
loop_
_entity.id
_entity.type
_entity.pdbx_description
1 polymer ?
#
loop_
_entity_poly.entity_id
_entity_poly.type
_entity_poly.pdbx_seq_one_letter_code
_entity_poly.pdbx_strand_id
1 'polypeptide(L)'
;MYGLKYAHLIKEIANAGVYEFYIDMRCFGEGYEEFYKRLSEEGVNFIRGKVAKVTDRAVTDEEKGKLIVVAEDTLLGKMIRVPVDMVILCAGLEARSDADKVASLFTLNRRADGFFLERHVKLDPVATPTDGVFIAGCCEGPKDIPDTVAQASAAAAKALSLISKGT
;
A
#
# COMPACT_ATOMS: atom_id res chain seq x y z
N MET A 1 -1.14 -0.30 -6.12
CA MET A 1 -2.24 -1.18 -6.59
C MET A 1 -3.62 -0.80 -6.08
N TYR A 2 -3.88 -0.70 -4.77
CA TYR A 2 -5.27 -0.47 -4.33
C TYR A 2 -5.83 0.90 -4.77
N GLY A 3 -4.99 1.94 -4.92
CA GLY A 3 -5.39 3.23 -5.50
C GLY A 3 -5.93 3.06 -6.93
N LEU A 4 -5.16 2.36 -7.78
CA LEU A 4 -5.60 1.96 -9.12
C LEU A 4 -6.92 1.15 -9.09
N LYS A 5 -7.04 0.19 -8.16
CA LYS A 5 -8.29 -0.57 -8.00
C LYS A 5 -9.48 0.36 -7.72
N TYR A 6 -9.32 1.34 -6.83
CA TYR A 6 -10.38 2.32 -6.57
C TYR A 6 -10.67 3.19 -7.80
N ALA A 7 -9.64 3.65 -8.52
CA ALA A 7 -9.83 4.41 -9.74
C ALA A 7 -10.67 3.66 -10.79
N HIS A 8 -10.38 2.36 -10.99
CA HIS A 8 -11.15 1.49 -11.87
C HIS A 8 -12.61 1.36 -11.42
N LEU A 9 -12.85 1.01 -10.15
CA LEU A 9 -14.21 0.83 -9.61
C LEU A 9 -15.03 2.12 -9.62
N ILE A 10 -14.42 3.26 -9.34
CA ILE A 10 -15.10 4.57 -9.38
C ILE A 10 -15.52 4.91 -10.81
N LYS A 11 -14.66 4.64 -11.79
CA LYS A 11 -15.03 4.79 -13.20
C LYS A 11 -16.16 3.86 -13.61
N GLU A 12 -16.07 2.59 -13.23
CA GLU A 12 -17.08 1.58 -13.59
C GLU A 12 -18.45 1.88 -12.97
N ILE A 13 -18.48 2.23 -11.68
CA ILE A 13 -19.72 2.37 -10.91
C ILE A 13 -20.33 3.77 -11.04
N ALA A 14 -19.50 4.82 -10.94
CA ALA A 14 -19.97 6.21 -10.87
C ALA A 14 -19.75 6.97 -12.18
N ASN A 15 -19.01 6.42 -13.15
CA ASN A 15 -18.61 7.09 -14.38
C ASN A 15 -18.02 8.50 -14.14
N ALA A 16 -17.24 8.62 -13.05
CA ALA A 16 -16.66 9.89 -12.62
C ALA A 16 -15.29 10.14 -13.23
N GLY A 17 -14.90 11.42 -13.32
CA GLY A 17 -13.52 11.80 -13.61
C GLY A 17 -12.61 11.44 -12.44
N VAL A 18 -11.52 10.71 -12.72
CA VAL A 18 -10.55 10.28 -11.70
C VAL A 18 -9.17 10.85 -12.01
N TYR A 19 -8.52 11.36 -10.97
CA TYR A 19 -7.16 11.89 -11.01
C TYR A 19 -6.30 11.17 -9.97
N GLU A 20 -5.28 10.46 -10.42
CA GLU A 20 -4.35 9.73 -9.55
C GLU A 20 -3.04 10.52 -9.45
N PHE A 21 -2.78 11.11 -8.28
CA PHE A 21 -1.55 11.83 -7.98
C PHE A 21 -0.51 10.88 -7.40
N TYR A 22 0.68 10.82 -8.00
CA TYR A 22 1.71 9.86 -7.60
C TYR A 22 3.14 10.42 -7.72
N ILE A 23 4.10 9.77 -7.06
CA ILE A 23 5.54 10.04 -7.24
C ILE A 23 6.12 9.01 -8.21
N ASP A 24 5.96 7.73 -7.84
CA ASP A 24 6.36 6.57 -8.64
C ASP A 24 5.21 5.56 -8.67
N MET A 25 4.96 4.96 -9.84
CA MET A 25 3.98 3.90 -9.99
C MET A 25 4.65 2.56 -9.63
N ARG A 26 4.20 1.90 -8.56
CA ARG A 26 4.80 0.66 -8.04
C ARG A 26 3.95 -0.56 -8.39
N CYS A 27 3.93 -0.91 -9.67
CA CYS A 27 3.19 -2.03 -10.23
C CYS A 27 4.10 -3.27 -10.45
N PHE A 28 4.67 -3.81 -9.38
CA PHE A 28 5.77 -4.80 -9.46
C PHE A 28 5.33 -6.27 -9.52
N GLY A 29 4.04 -6.57 -9.36
CA GLY A 29 3.49 -7.94 -9.40
C GLY A 29 3.06 -8.37 -10.81
N GLU A 30 2.80 -9.66 -10.99
CA GLU A 30 2.27 -10.18 -12.25
C GLU A 30 0.91 -9.55 -12.58
N GLY A 31 0.75 -9.02 -13.80
CA GLY A 31 -0.47 -8.36 -14.24
C GLY A 31 -0.66 -6.93 -13.71
N TYR A 32 0.24 -6.41 -12.86
CA TYR A 32 0.04 -5.12 -12.22
C TYR A 32 0.33 -3.95 -13.18
N GLU A 33 1.34 -4.08 -14.03
CA GLU A 33 1.67 -3.08 -15.05
C GLU A 33 0.59 -3.06 -16.14
N GLU A 34 0.12 -4.24 -16.56
CA GLU A 34 -1.00 -4.40 -17.49
C GLU A 34 -2.28 -3.76 -16.95
N PHE A 35 -2.53 -3.91 -15.64
CA PHE A 35 -3.65 -3.24 -14.98
C PHE A 35 -3.49 -1.71 -15.02
N TYR A 36 -2.32 -1.18 -14.68
CA TYR A 36 -2.05 0.25 -14.81
C TYR A 36 -2.28 0.77 -16.24
N LYS A 37 -1.74 0.06 -17.24
CA LYS A 37 -1.92 0.41 -18.66
C LYS A 37 -3.40 0.42 -19.05
N ARG A 38 -4.15 -0.60 -18.64
CA ARG A 38 -5.60 -0.66 -18.88
C ARG A 38 -6.33 0.55 -18.32
N LEU A 39 -6.00 0.98 -17.10
CA LEU A 39 -6.63 2.15 -16.48
C LEU A 39 -6.29 3.45 -17.22
N SER A 40 -5.09 3.55 -17.78
CA SER A 40 -4.73 4.68 -18.65
C SER A 40 -5.60 4.69 -19.91
N GLU A 41 -5.90 3.53 -20.49
CA GLU A 41 -6.79 3.39 -21.66
C GLU A 41 -8.26 3.64 -21.31
N GLU A 42 -8.67 3.30 -20.08
CA GLU A 42 -9.98 3.64 -19.51
C GLU A 42 -10.13 5.15 -19.22
N GLY A 43 -9.05 5.93 -19.35
CA GLY A 43 -9.04 7.39 -19.23
C GLY A 43 -8.92 7.91 -17.79
N VAL A 44 -8.28 7.16 -16.89
CA VAL A 44 -7.85 7.69 -15.58
C VAL A 44 -6.70 8.69 -15.82
N ASN A 45 -6.78 9.87 -15.20
CA ASN A 45 -5.76 10.91 -15.36
C ASN A 45 -4.63 10.69 -14.37
N PHE A 46 -3.46 10.28 -14.84
CA PHE A 46 -2.28 10.10 -14.01
C PHE A 46 -1.45 11.39 -13.97
N ILE A 47 -1.24 11.91 -12.77
CA ILE A 47 -0.50 13.16 -12.54
C ILE A 47 0.72 12.84 -11.69
N ARG A 48 1.91 12.98 -12.28
CA ARG A 48 3.16 12.76 -11.55
C ARG A 48 3.51 14.00 -10.75
N GLY A 49 3.15 13.99 -9.48
CA GLY A 49 3.31 15.12 -8.58
C GLY A 49 2.91 14.77 -7.16
N LYS A 50 3.78 15.03 -6.19
CA LYS A 50 3.39 14.96 -4.78
C LYS A 50 2.45 16.12 -4.47
N VAL A 51 1.26 15.82 -3.98
CA VAL A 51 0.30 16.83 -3.53
C VAL A 51 0.93 17.65 -2.40
N ALA A 52 0.93 18.97 -2.56
CA ALA A 52 1.44 19.91 -1.56
C ALA A 52 0.40 20.16 -0.46
N LYS A 53 -0.88 20.33 -0.87
CA LYS A 53 -2.00 20.50 0.06
C LYS A 53 -3.35 20.23 -0.61
N VAL A 54 -4.35 19.97 0.23
CA VAL A 54 -5.77 20.01 -0.11
C VAL A 54 -6.38 21.22 0.61
N THR A 55 -7.19 22.02 -0.09
CA THR A 55 -7.82 23.22 0.45
C THR A 55 -9.20 23.44 -0.18
N ASP A 56 -10.08 24.17 0.48
CA ASP A 56 -11.38 24.64 -0.01
C ASP A 56 -11.34 26.10 -0.50
N ARG A 57 -10.17 26.75 -0.46
CA ARG A 57 -10.01 28.14 -0.90
C ARG A 57 -10.00 28.24 -2.42
N ALA A 58 -11.17 28.56 -2.97
CA ALA A 58 -11.38 28.86 -4.38
C ALA A 58 -10.68 30.15 -4.81
N VAL A 59 -9.99 30.11 -5.96
CA VAL A 59 -9.42 31.28 -6.67
C VAL A 59 -10.10 31.55 -8.00
N THR A 60 -10.86 30.59 -8.53
CA THR A 60 -11.72 30.73 -9.70
C THR A 60 -13.16 30.36 -9.36
N ASP A 61 -14.11 30.72 -10.24
CA ASP A 61 -15.51 30.36 -10.07
C ASP A 61 -15.75 28.83 -10.14
N GLU A 62 -14.97 28.12 -10.95
CA GLU A 62 -15.04 26.65 -11.12
C GLU A 62 -14.63 25.88 -9.86
N GLU A 63 -13.85 26.51 -8.99
CA GLU A 63 -13.37 25.91 -7.73
C GLU A 63 -14.34 26.13 -6.56
N LYS A 64 -15.35 26.99 -6.70
CA LYS A 64 -16.27 27.33 -5.59
C LYS A 64 -17.04 26.08 -5.15
N GLY A 65 -16.98 25.79 -3.85
CA GLY A 65 -17.70 24.67 -3.23
C GLY A 65 -17.05 23.30 -3.43
N LYS A 66 -15.82 23.24 -3.97
CA LYS A 66 -15.06 22.00 -4.19
C LYS A 66 -13.84 21.91 -3.29
N LEU A 67 -13.28 20.70 -3.18
CA LEU A 67 -11.93 20.51 -2.67
C LEU A 67 -10.94 20.79 -3.81
N ILE A 68 -9.87 21.51 -3.53
CA ILE A 68 -8.81 21.81 -4.48
C ILE A 68 -7.53 21.07 -4.07
N VAL A 69 -7.09 20.17 -4.93
CA VAL A 69 -5.80 19.50 -4.82
C VAL A 69 -4.74 20.36 -5.50
N VAL A 70 -3.76 20.84 -4.72
CA VAL A 70 -2.66 21.66 -5.22
C VAL A 70 -1.40 20.82 -5.27
N ALA A 71 -0.83 20.65 -6.46
CA ALA A 71 0.37 19.86 -6.68
C ALA A 71 1.24 20.51 -7.78
N GLU A 72 2.51 20.11 -7.85
CA GLU A 72 3.34 20.35 -9.01
C GLU A 72 3.23 19.14 -9.94
N ASP A 73 2.81 19.35 -11.19
CA ASP A 73 2.99 18.35 -12.23
C ASP A 73 4.46 18.39 -12.67
N THR A 74 5.21 17.37 -12.25
CA THR A 74 6.66 17.28 -12.50
C THR A 74 7.00 16.98 -13.96
N LEU A 75 6.05 16.49 -14.76
CA LEU A 75 6.25 16.26 -16.20
C LEU A 75 6.06 17.55 -16.99
N LEU A 76 5.15 18.41 -16.53
CA LEU A 76 4.88 19.72 -17.15
C LEU A 76 5.72 20.86 -16.53
N GLY A 77 6.31 20.65 -15.35
CA GLY A 77 7.06 21.66 -14.59
C GLY A 77 6.17 22.82 -14.12
N LYS A 78 4.91 22.54 -13.80
CA LYS A 78 3.91 23.58 -13.47
C LYS A 78 3.12 23.22 -12.24
N MET A 79 2.77 24.26 -11.47
CA MET A 79 1.77 24.15 -10.42
C MET A 79 0.39 23.98 -11.05
N ILE A 80 -0.34 22.98 -10.58
CA ILE A 80 -1.70 22.68 -10.98
C ILE A 80 -2.64 22.73 -9.77
N ARG A 81 -3.89 23.06 -10.06
CA ARG A 81 -5.00 23.11 -9.10
C ARG A 81 -6.13 22.29 -9.70
N VAL A 82 -6.48 21.19 -9.05
CA VAL A 82 -7.50 20.27 -9.54
C VAL A 82 -8.70 20.32 -8.60
N PRO A 83 -9.81 20.96 -8.99
CA PRO A 83 -11.04 20.97 -8.22
C PRO A 83 -11.75 19.60 -8.33
N VAL A 84 -12.07 19.00 -7.18
CA VAL A 84 -12.70 17.68 -7.05
C VAL A 84 -13.78 17.69 -5.97
N ASP A 85 -14.75 16.80 -6.10
CA ASP A 85 -15.83 16.64 -5.11
C ASP A 85 -15.41 15.78 -3.91
N MET A 86 -14.38 14.94 -4.09
CA MET A 86 -13.85 14.05 -3.07
C MET A 86 -12.35 13.84 -3.24
N VAL A 87 -11.63 13.74 -2.13
CA VAL A 87 -10.22 13.32 -2.10
C VAL A 87 -10.10 12.01 -1.35
N ILE A 88 -9.48 11.02 -1.98
CA ILE A 88 -9.17 9.72 -1.38
C ILE A 88 -7.70 9.70 -1.02
N LEU A 89 -7.39 9.52 0.27
CA LEU A 89 -6.02 9.37 0.74
C LEU A 89 -5.63 7.90 0.71
N CYS A 90 -4.68 7.56 -0.18
CA CYS A 90 -4.03 6.26 -0.22
C CYS A 90 -3.03 6.14 0.95
N ALA A 91 -3.54 5.88 2.15
CA ALA A 91 -2.74 5.71 3.36
C ALA A 91 -1.82 4.46 3.31
N GLY A 92 -0.64 4.59 3.93
CA GLY A 92 0.29 3.47 4.12
C GLY A 92 -0.20 2.50 5.20
N LEU A 93 0.50 1.36 5.30
CA LEU A 93 0.33 0.43 6.41
C LEU A 93 1.28 0.78 7.54
N GLU A 94 0.79 0.68 8.77
CA GLU A 94 1.56 0.79 10.01
C GLU A 94 1.43 -0.51 10.80
N ALA A 95 2.37 -0.76 11.70
CA ALA A 95 2.27 -1.88 12.62
C ALA A 95 1.02 -1.74 13.50
N ARG A 96 0.40 -2.88 13.87
CA ARG A 96 -0.79 -2.89 14.71
C ARG A 96 -0.50 -2.25 16.07
N SER A 97 -1.49 -1.54 16.64
CA SER A 97 -1.34 -0.76 17.86
C SER A 97 -0.92 -1.56 19.10
N ASP A 98 -1.07 -2.88 19.10
CA ASP A 98 -0.68 -3.79 20.18
C ASP A 98 0.54 -4.66 19.83
N ALA A 99 1.28 -4.33 18.76
CA ALA A 99 2.45 -5.09 18.33
C ALA A 99 3.49 -5.24 19.45
N ASP A 100 3.64 -4.25 20.34
CA ASP A 100 4.53 -4.34 21.52
C ASP A 100 4.10 -5.41 22.53
N LYS A 101 2.79 -5.56 22.74
CA LYS A 101 2.26 -6.57 23.66
C LYS A 101 2.50 -7.97 23.09
N VAL A 102 2.25 -8.14 21.80
CA VAL A 102 2.51 -9.40 21.08
C VAL A 102 4.01 -9.71 21.05
N ALA A 103 4.86 -8.71 20.79
CA ALA A 103 6.30 -8.88 20.79
C ALA A 103 6.81 -9.34 22.16
N SER A 104 6.30 -8.75 23.24
CA SER A 104 6.67 -9.14 24.61
C SER A 104 6.18 -10.55 24.95
N LEU A 105 4.97 -10.93 24.51
CA LEU A 105 4.38 -12.24 24.81
C LEU A 105 5.13 -13.40 24.13
N PHE A 106 5.60 -13.19 22.90
CA PHE A 106 6.26 -14.22 22.10
C PHE A 106 7.77 -14.01 21.94
N THR A 107 8.35 -13.06 22.69
CA THR A 107 9.77 -12.69 22.63
C THR A 107 10.22 -12.39 21.20
N LEU A 108 9.46 -11.54 20.49
CA LEU A 108 9.79 -11.12 19.13
C LEU A 108 10.55 -9.80 19.13
N ASN A 109 11.46 -9.67 18.17
CA ASN A 109 12.08 -8.39 17.86
C ASN A 109 11.19 -7.60 16.88
N ARG A 110 11.30 -6.26 16.93
CA ARG A 110 10.66 -5.35 15.98
C ARG A 110 11.72 -4.62 15.17
N ARG A 111 11.39 -4.32 13.92
CA ARG A 111 12.16 -3.42 13.05
C ARG A 111 11.89 -1.96 13.41
N ALA A 112 12.69 -1.04 12.87
CA ALA A 112 12.55 0.39 13.12
C ALA A 112 11.22 0.98 12.59
N ASP A 113 10.60 0.32 11.62
CA ASP A 113 9.26 0.64 11.08
C ASP A 113 8.12 0.07 11.96
N GLY A 114 8.45 -0.62 13.05
CA GLY A 114 7.50 -1.17 14.00
C GLY A 114 6.94 -2.55 13.63
N PHE A 115 7.26 -3.12 12.47
CA PHE A 115 6.80 -4.47 12.12
C PHE A 115 7.68 -5.54 12.81
N PHE A 116 7.22 -6.79 12.84
CA PHE A 116 8.01 -7.88 13.42
C PHE A 116 9.22 -8.21 12.56
N LEU A 117 10.35 -8.48 13.22
CA LEU A 117 11.61 -8.82 12.58
C LEU A 117 11.69 -10.32 12.32
N GLU A 118 11.82 -10.68 11.06
CA GLU A 118 12.19 -12.01 10.60
C GLU A 118 13.65 -12.34 10.95
N ARG A 119 13.99 -13.63 11.01
CA ARG A 119 15.34 -14.09 11.33
C ARG A 119 16.35 -13.67 10.26
N HIS A 120 15.99 -13.82 8.99
CA HIS A 120 16.83 -13.39 7.87
C HIS A 120 16.01 -13.19 6.60
N VAL A 121 16.03 -11.97 6.04
CA VAL A 121 15.26 -11.52 4.84
C VAL A 121 15.20 -12.56 3.70
N LYS A 122 16.33 -13.22 3.38
CA LYS A 122 16.41 -14.18 2.27
C LYS A 122 16.37 -15.66 2.66
N LEU A 123 17.08 -16.05 3.71
CA LEU A 123 17.28 -17.45 4.08
C LEU A 123 16.16 -18.01 4.96
N ASP A 124 15.54 -17.16 5.78
CA ASP A 124 14.50 -17.59 6.72
C ASP A 124 13.46 -16.46 6.95
N PRO A 125 12.70 -16.09 5.90
CA PRO A 125 11.85 -14.89 5.88
C PRO A 125 10.57 -15.00 6.72
N VAL A 126 10.26 -16.18 7.26
CA VAL A 126 9.06 -16.44 8.06
C VAL A 126 9.38 -16.87 9.49
N ALA A 127 10.62 -17.26 9.76
CA ALA A 127 11.05 -17.60 11.10
C ALA A 127 11.44 -16.33 11.85
N THR A 128 11.38 -16.41 13.17
CA THR A 128 11.84 -15.34 14.05
C THR A 128 13.12 -15.77 14.76
N PRO A 129 13.82 -14.87 15.47
CA PRO A 129 14.92 -15.25 16.35
C PRO A 129 14.52 -16.27 17.44
N THR A 130 13.24 -16.31 17.81
CA THR A 130 12.68 -17.26 18.78
C THR A 130 12.28 -18.56 18.08
N ASP A 131 12.93 -19.66 18.44
CA ASP A 131 12.65 -20.97 17.86
C ASP A 131 11.20 -21.41 18.13
N GLY A 132 10.58 -22.00 17.11
CA GLY A 132 9.16 -22.41 17.15
C GLY A 132 8.16 -21.28 16.93
N VAL A 133 8.60 -20.01 16.87
CA VAL A 133 7.72 -18.87 16.58
C VAL A 133 7.96 -18.36 15.16
N PHE A 134 6.88 -18.30 14.39
CA PHE A 134 6.86 -17.88 12.99
C PHE A 134 5.92 -16.70 12.79
N ILE A 135 6.19 -15.88 11.78
CA ILE A 135 5.38 -14.72 11.39
C ILE A 135 4.89 -14.85 9.95
N ALA A 136 3.68 -14.35 9.70
CA ALA A 136 3.07 -14.35 8.37
C ALA A 136 2.14 -13.14 8.17
N GLY A 137 2.12 -12.62 6.95
CA GLY A 137 1.26 -11.52 6.53
C GLY A 137 1.81 -10.14 6.90
N CYS A 138 0.92 -9.16 6.93
CA CYS A 138 1.28 -7.76 7.13
C CYS A 138 1.86 -7.43 8.51
N CYS A 139 1.88 -8.38 9.46
CA CYS A 139 2.56 -8.19 10.74
C CYS A 139 4.10 -8.14 10.61
N GLU A 140 4.65 -8.77 9.57
CA GLU A 140 6.06 -8.70 9.21
C GLU A 140 6.37 -7.46 8.36
N GLY A 141 5.41 -6.91 7.62
CA GLY A 141 5.63 -5.71 6.81
C GLY A 141 4.60 -5.52 5.70
N PRO A 142 4.50 -4.32 5.10
CA PRO A 142 3.51 -4.03 4.05
C PRO A 142 3.66 -4.97 2.85
N LYS A 143 2.58 -5.68 2.50
CA LYS A 143 2.52 -6.62 1.37
C LYS A 143 1.09 -6.78 0.87
N ASP A 144 0.93 -7.41 -0.28
CA ASP A 144 -0.38 -7.71 -0.82
C ASP A 144 -0.90 -9.09 -0.40
N ILE A 145 -2.07 -9.46 -0.92
CA ILE A 145 -2.77 -10.70 -0.57
C ILE A 145 -1.99 -11.92 -1.07
N PRO A 146 -1.57 -12.01 -2.37
CA PRO A 146 -0.74 -13.11 -2.84
C PRO A 146 0.50 -13.37 -1.98
N ASP A 147 1.27 -12.34 -1.67
CA ASP A 147 2.48 -12.46 -0.84
C ASP A 147 2.13 -12.94 0.58
N THR A 148 1.03 -12.44 1.14
CA THR A 148 0.54 -12.87 2.46
C THR A 148 0.18 -14.36 2.48
N VAL A 149 -0.51 -14.84 1.45
CA VAL A 149 -0.92 -16.25 1.33
C VAL A 149 0.30 -17.16 1.14
N ALA A 150 1.26 -16.74 0.31
CA ALA A 150 2.52 -17.47 0.13
C ALA A 150 3.32 -17.55 1.44
N GLN A 151 3.45 -16.43 2.17
CA GLN A 151 4.14 -16.36 3.45
C GLN A 151 3.46 -17.23 4.52
N ALA A 152 2.12 -17.23 4.58
CA ALA A 152 1.37 -18.09 5.49
C ALA A 152 1.61 -19.58 5.20
N SER A 153 1.66 -19.96 3.92
CA SER A 153 1.97 -21.33 3.51
C SER A 153 3.39 -21.74 3.90
N ALA A 154 4.37 -20.84 3.74
CA ALA A 154 5.75 -21.06 4.16
C ALA A 154 5.88 -21.20 5.69
N ALA A 155 5.20 -20.36 6.47
CA ALA A 155 5.16 -20.45 7.93
C ALA A 155 4.55 -21.78 8.40
N ALA A 156 3.44 -22.22 7.78
CA ALA A 156 2.82 -23.51 8.07
C ALA A 156 3.76 -24.69 7.77
N ALA A 157 4.46 -24.66 6.64
CA ALA A 157 5.43 -25.70 6.27
C ALA A 157 6.60 -25.76 7.27
N LYS A 158 7.11 -24.61 7.74
CA LYS A 158 8.17 -24.55 8.75
C LYS A 158 7.70 -25.10 10.09
N ALA A 159 6.50 -24.71 10.55
CA ALA A 159 5.91 -25.25 11.77
C ALA A 159 5.75 -26.78 11.68
N LEU A 160 5.19 -27.29 10.57
CA LEU A 160 5.05 -28.72 10.33
C LEU A 160 6.41 -29.45 10.29
N SER A 161 7.46 -28.83 9.76
CA SER A 161 8.80 -29.43 9.72
C SER A 161 9.39 -29.68 11.12
N LEU A 162 9.04 -28.86 12.11
CA LEU A 162 9.42 -29.06 13.50
C LEU A 162 8.58 -30.19 14.12
N ILE A 163 7.26 -30.13 13.94
CA ILE A 163 6.32 -31.14 14.48
C ILE A 163 6.67 -32.54 13.96
N SER A 164 6.92 -32.68 12.66
CA SER A 164 7.21 -33.97 12.03
C SER A 164 8.54 -34.59 12.48
N LYS A 165 9.49 -33.80 12.99
CA LYS A 165 10.73 -34.35 13.57
C LYS A 165 10.50 -35.00 14.93
N GLY A 166 9.41 -34.66 15.64
CA GLY A 166 9.08 -35.23 16.94
C GLY A 166 10.01 -34.80 18.08
N THR A 167 10.75 -33.70 17.90
CA THR A 167 11.57 -33.04 18.93
C THR A 167 10.81 -31.92 19.59
#